data_AF-A0A940Y3D9-F1
#
_entry.id   AF-A0A940Y3D9-F1
#
_cell.length_a   1.000
_cell.length_b   1.000
_cell.length_c   1.000
_cell.angle_alpha   90.00
_cell.angle_beta   90.00
_cell.angle_gamma   90.00
#
_symmetry.space_group_name_H-M   'P 1'
#
loop_
_entity.id
_entity.type
_entity.pdbx_description
1 polymer ?
#
loop_
_entity_poly.entity_id
_entity_poly.type
_entity_poly.pdbx_seq_one_letter_code
_entity_poly.pdbx_strand_id
1 'polypeptide(L)'
;MITSTIGKLGGALLAVGAAVSVLIPSSAVAAPSTVQANQDGVCTGGEYCFASNILGNGSLSDFSVADANLNNNVYTTPGLGQGSPLGNTAKWGWNYDSTRSAVICTGTNYTGSCAGAPPNTGGQYNVTYRGNVESIYWT
;
A
#
# COMPACT_ATOMS: atom_id res chain seq x y z
N MET A 1 2.60 -1.38 74.08
CA MET A 1 3.31 -0.22 73.52
C MET A 1 4.77 -0.34 73.88
N ILE A 2 5.60 -0.77 72.93
CA ILE A 2 7.06 -0.76 73.08
C ILE A 2 7.64 -0.25 71.76
N THR A 3 8.46 0.77 71.95
CA THR A 3 9.16 1.69 71.05
C THR A 3 9.91 1.07 69.87
N SER A 4 9.83 1.75 68.71
CA SER A 4 10.58 1.54 67.47
C SER A 4 12.10 1.55 67.66
N THR A 5 12.79 0.61 67.01
CA THR A 5 14.25 0.59 66.86
C THR A 5 14.68 1.31 65.58
N ILE A 6 15.61 2.24 65.71
CA ILE A 6 16.35 2.90 64.63
C ILE A 6 17.60 2.09 64.32
N GLY A 7 17.85 1.78 63.04
CA GLY A 7 19.11 1.23 62.55
C GLY A 7 19.57 1.97 61.29
N LYS A 8 20.60 2.81 61.45
CA LYS A 8 21.29 3.60 60.41
C LYS A 8 22.22 2.74 59.55
N LEU A 9 22.71 3.36 58.46
CA LEU A 9 23.96 3.19 57.69
C LEU A 9 23.60 3.01 56.20
N GLY A 10 23.99 3.87 55.27
CA GLY A 10 25.25 4.58 55.10
C GLY A 10 25.78 4.16 53.73
N GLY A 11 25.99 5.10 52.80
CA GLY A 11 26.54 4.79 51.48
C GLY A 11 26.25 5.87 50.44
N ALA A 12 27.13 6.86 50.34
CA ALA A 12 27.23 7.70 49.16
C ALA A 12 27.98 6.92 48.07
N LEU A 13 27.38 6.80 46.88
CA LEU A 13 28.08 6.33 45.69
C LEU A 13 27.79 7.27 44.52
N LEU A 14 28.86 7.88 44.03
CA LEU A 14 28.95 8.65 42.79
C LEU A 14 28.57 7.76 41.60
N ALA A 15 27.74 8.25 40.70
CA ALA A 15 27.59 7.67 39.36
C ALA A 15 27.85 8.76 38.30
N VAL A 16 28.98 8.60 37.62
CA VAL A 16 29.40 9.33 36.43
C VAL A 16 28.79 8.64 35.20
N GLY A 17 28.23 9.43 34.28
CA GLY A 17 28.28 9.20 32.83
C GLY A 17 27.22 8.30 32.18
N ALA A 18 26.44 8.89 31.26
CA ALA A 18 26.32 8.44 29.86
C ALA A 18 25.43 9.43 29.09
N ALA A 19 26.01 10.20 28.17
CA ALA A 19 25.24 10.94 27.17
C ALA A 19 24.70 9.92 26.16
N VAL A 20 23.37 9.73 26.13
CA VAL A 20 22.71 8.90 25.14
C VAL A 20 22.61 9.69 23.84
N SER A 21 23.53 9.44 22.91
CA SER A 21 23.38 9.87 21.52
C SER A 21 22.23 9.08 20.89
N VAL A 22 21.09 9.74 20.72
CA VAL A 22 19.94 9.21 19.98
C VAL A 22 20.33 9.11 18.51
N LEU A 23 20.59 7.89 18.04
CA LEU A 23 20.67 7.58 16.62
C LEU A 23 19.25 7.65 16.05
N ILE A 24 18.93 8.75 15.37
CA ILE A 24 17.70 8.89 14.60
C ILE A 24 17.81 7.93 13.41
N PRO A 25 16.90 6.97 13.21
CA PRO A 25 16.91 6.16 12.01
C PRO A 25 16.68 7.08 10.81
N SER A 26 17.62 7.08 9.86
CA SER A 26 17.44 7.70 8.55
C SER A 26 16.18 7.14 7.92
N SER A 27 15.17 7.99 7.80
CA SER A 27 14.01 7.74 6.95
C SER A 27 14.53 7.48 5.53
N ALA A 28 14.41 6.24 5.07
CA ALA A 28 14.60 5.90 3.67
C ALA A 28 13.60 6.74 2.87
N VAL A 29 14.10 7.78 2.20
CA VAL A 29 13.31 8.56 1.27
C VAL A 29 13.04 7.62 0.10
N ALA A 30 11.83 7.07 0.03
CA ALA A 30 11.38 6.34 -1.14
C ALA A 30 11.62 7.24 -2.36
N ALA A 31 12.34 6.73 -3.36
CA ALA A 31 12.52 7.45 -4.61
C ALA A 31 11.14 7.83 -5.15
N PRO A 32 10.95 9.04 -5.70
CA PRO A 32 9.70 9.39 -6.33
C PRO A 32 9.48 8.40 -7.47
N SER A 33 8.47 7.53 -7.32
CA SER A 33 7.91 6.79 -8.44
C SER A 33 7.49 7.84 -9.46
N THR A 34 8.03 7.77 -10.68
CA THR A 34 7.61 8.63 -11.78
C THR A 34 6.13 8.35 -12.01
N VAL A 35 5.28 9.18 -11.42
CA VAL A 35 3.83 9.20 -11.65
C VAL A 35 3.68 9.38 -13.15
N GLN A 36 3.35 8.31 -13.87
CA GLN A 36 2.87 8.43 -15.24
C GLN A 36 1.59 9.28 -15.17
N ALA A 37 1.00 9.76 -16.25
CA ALA A 37 -0.29 10.48 -16.14
C ALA A 37 -1.46 9.58 -15.64
N ASN A 38 -1.15 8.39 -15.09
CA ASN A 38 -1.99 7.51 -14.28
C ASN A 38 -1.62 7.66 -12.79
N GLN A 39 -2.50 7.22 -11.89
CA GLN A 39 -2.30 7.31 -10.44
C GLN A 39 -2.40 8.73 -9.89
N ASP A 40 -3.31 9.55 -10.42
CA ASP A 40 -3.53 10.91 -9.94
C ASP A 40 -4.26 10.96 -8.58
N GLY A 41 -4.76 9.81 -8.13
CA GLY A 41 -5.41 9.64 -6.83
C GLY A 41 -6.90 9.92 -6.83
N VAL A 42 -7.54 10.01 -8.00
CA VAL A 42 -8.99 10.13 -8.13
C VAL A 42 -9.50 9.04 -9.06
N CYS A 43 -10.53 8.32 -8.63
CA CYS A 43 -11.20 7.33 -9.48
C CYS A 43 -12.30 7.99 -10.29
N THR A 44 -12.05 8.23 -11.57
CA THR A 44 -12.95 8.94 -12.48
C THR A 44 -13.20 8.16 -13.77
N GLY A 45 -14.04 8.72 -14.65
CA GLY A 45 -14.40 8.09 -15.90
C GLY A 45 -13.18 7.89 -16.81
N GLY A 46 -13.00 6.67 -17.31
CA GLY A 46 -11.87 6.32 -18.19
C GLY A 46 -10.73 5.57 -17.49
N GLU A 47 -10.89 5.27 -16.21
CA GLU A 47 -9.86 4.64 -15.38
C GLU A 47 -10.28 3.30 -14.81
N TYR A 48 -9.29 2.48 -14.50
CA TYR A 48 -9.44 1.32 -13.64
C TYR A 48 -8.81 1.60 -12.29
N CYS A 49 -9.58 1.42 -11.21
CA CYS A 49 -9.11 1.66 -9.86
C CYS A 49 -8.90 0.37 -9.09
N PHE A 50 -7.71 0.20 -8.53
CA PHE A 50 -7.38 -0.85 -7.58
C PHE A 50 -7.52 -0.35 -6.15
N ALA A 51 -8.01 -1.21 -5.25
CA ALA A 51 -8.04 -0.93 -3.82
C ALA A 51 -7.22 -1.96 -3.00
N SER A 52 -6.62 -1.48 -1.91
CA SER A 52 -5.80 -2.29 -1.00
C SER A 52 -6.62 -3.24 -0.11
N ASN A 53 -7.92 -2.99 0.04
CA ASN A 53 -8.83 -3.78 0.86
C ASN A 53 -9.92 -4.48 0.03
N ILE A 54 -10.39 -5.60 0.55
CA ILE A 54 -11.34 -6.52 -0.07
C ILE A 54 -12.73 -5.90 -0.28
N LEU A 55 -13.09 -4.90 0.53
CA LEU A 55 -14.38 -4.20 0.47
C LEU A 55 -14.35 -2.98 -0.47
N GLY A 56 -13.27 -2.77 -1.23
CA GLY A 56 -13.13 -1.60 -2.10
C GLY A 56 -12.84 -0.30 -1.34
N ASN A 57 -12.35 -0.39 -0.10
CA ASN A 57 -11.92 0.74 0.71
C ASN A 57 -10.40 0.71 0.95
N GLY A 58 -9.90 1.70 1.69
CA GLY A 58 -8.46 1.90 1.88
C GLY A 58 -7.87 2.82 0.82
N SER A 59 -6.56 2.74 0.64
CA SER A 59 -5.84 3.49 -0.39
C SER A 59 -6.10 2.87 -1.77
N LEU A 60 -6.20 3.74 -2.77
CA LEU A 60 -6.53 3.43 -4.15
C LEU A 60 -5.38 3.78 -5.08
N SER A 61 -5.42 3.19 -6.27
CA SER A 61 -4.58 3.55 -7.40
C SER A 61 -5.37 3.41 -8.70
N ASP A 62 -5.40 4.48 -9.49
CA ASP A 62 -6.09 4.58 -10.77
C ASP A 62 -5.13 4.38 -11.96
N PHE A 63 -5.65 3.84 -13.06
CA PHE A 63 -4.92 3.61 -14.31
C PHE A 63 -5.82 3.97 -15.48
N SER A 64 -5.41 4.91 -16.34
CA SER A 64 -6.10 5.25 -17.61
C SER A 64 -5.42 4.65 -18.85
N VAL A 65 -4.20 4.16 -18.66
CA VAL A 65 -3.34 3.53 -19.67
C VAL A 65 -2.93 2.12 -19.23
N ALA A 66 -2.44 1.32 -20.17
CA ALA A 66 -1.90 0.00 -19.85
C ALA A 66 -0.60 0.12 -19.04
N ASP A 67 -0.40 -0.82 -18.11
CA ASP A 67 0.83 -0.97 -17.35
C ASP A 67 1.22 -2.45 -17.30
N ALA A 68 2.42 -2.73 -17.81
CA ALA A 68 2.94 -4.08 -17.90
C ALA A 68 3.52 -4.60 -16.57
N ASN A 69 3.74 -3.74 -15.56
CA ASN A 69 4.39 -4.16 -14.32
C ASN A 69 3.97 -3.31 -13.13
N LEU A 70 2.86 -3.69 -12.49
CA LEU A 70 2.31 -3.00 -11.32
C LEU A 70 3.21 -3.04 -10.07
N ASN A 71 4.31 -3.79 -10.08
CA ASN A 71 5.24 -3.88 -8.95
C ASN A 71 6.05 -2.59 -8.74
N ASN A 72 6.11 -1.69 -9.73
CA ASN A 72 6.75 -0.38 -9.61
C ASN A 72 5.76 0.75 -9.23
N ASN A 73 4.48 0.41 -9.09
CA ASN A 73 3.43 1.34 -8.69
C ASN A 73 3.09 1.20 -7.21
N VAL A 74 2.52 2.27 -6.65
CA VAL A 74 2.06 2.31 -5.25
C VAL A 74 0.62 2.79 -5.16
N TYR A 75 -0.07 2.51 -4.06
CA TYR A 75 -1.33 3.18 -3.78
C TYR A 75 -1.10 4.65 -3.39
N THR A 76 -1.87 5.56 -3.99
CA THR A 76 -1.61 7.00 -3.91
C THR A 76 -2.57 7.74 -2.99
N THR A 77 -3.81 7.28 -2.86
CA THR A 77 -4.84 8.02 -2.08
C THR A 77 -4.68 7.86 -0.57
N PRO A 78 -5.14 8.82 0.24
CA PRO A 78 -5.12 8.67 1.70
C PRO A 78 -5.91 7.44 2.17
N GLY A 79 -5.29 6.60 2.99
CA GLY A 79 -5.94 5.42 3.56
C GLY A 79 -4.98 4.28 3.88
N LEU A 80 -5.52 3.17 4.39
CA LEU A 80 -4.74 1.97 4.65
C LEU A 80 -4.09 1.46 3.35
N GLY A 81 -2.78 1.25 3.37
CA GLY A 81 -2.00 0.81 2.21
C GLY A 81 -1.38 1.95 1.38
N GLN A 82 -1.58 3.22 1.74
CA GLN A 82 -0.95 4.34 1.04
C GLN A 82 0.58 4.19 1.00
N GLY A 83 1.17 4.42 -0.16
CA GLY A 83 2.60 4.26 -0.42
C GLY A 83 3.10 2.80 -0.46
N SER A 84 2.22 1.82 -0.23
CA SER A 84 2.58 0.41 -0.35
C SER A 84 2.55 -0.03 -1.82
N PRO A 85 3.37 -1.04 -2.20
CA PRO A 85 3.37 -1.58 -3.56
C PRO A 85 1.99 -2.09 -3.98
N LEU A 86 1.59 -1.82 -5.22
CA LEU A 86 0.31 -2.25 -5.80
C LEU A 86 0.35 -3.69 -6.35
N GLY A 87 1.43 -4.03 -7.07
CA GLY A 87 1.62 -5.36 -7.64
C GLY A 87 1.55 -6.44 -6.55
N ASN A 88 0.81 -7.51 -6.85
CA ASN A 88 0.62 -8.64 -5.94
C ASN A 88 -0.07 -8.29 -4.59
N THR A 89 -0.71 -7.12 -4.47
CA THR A 89 -1.40 -6.72 -3.22
C THR A 89 -2.86 -6.30 -3.41
N ALA A 90 -3.28 -5.93 -4.63
CA ALA A 90 -4.64 -5.49 -4.91
C ALA A 90 -5.72 -6.54 -4.61
N LYS A 91 -6.78 -6.12 -3.92
CA LYS A 91 -7.85 -7.04 -3.45
C LYS A 91 -9.21 -6.80 -4.05
N TRP A 92 -9.40 -5.65 -4.66
CA TRP A 92 -10.63 -5.19 -5.26
C TRP A 92 -10.28 -4.26 -6.41
N GLY A 93 -11.13 -4.21 -7.43
CA GLY A 93 -10.97 -3.24 -8.50
C GLY A 93 -12.27 -2.90 -9.21
N TRP A 94 -12.30 -1.72 -9.84
CA TRP A 94 -13.45 -1.22 -10.58
C TRP A 94 -13.05 -0.47 -11.83
N ASN A 95 -13.69 -0.82 -12.93
CA ASN A 95 -13.58 -0.14 -14.19
C ASN A 95 -14.59 1.01 -14.24
N TYR A 96 -14.10 2.24 -14.11
CA TYR A 96 -14.89 3.46 -14.26
C TYR A 96 -14.97 3.92 -15.72
N ASP A 97 -14.30 3.25 -16.66
CA ASP A 97 -14.51 3.48 -18.09
C ASP A 97 -15.90 2.99 -18.52
N SER A 98 -16.59 3.79 -19.33
CA SER A 98 -17.94 3.52 -19.82
C SER A 98 -17.97 2.80 -21.18
N THR A 99 -16.81 2.59 -21.80
CA THR A 99 -16.67 2.09 -23.17
C THR A 99 -15.65 0.95 -23.31
N ARG A 100 -14.51 1.02 -22.63
CA ARG A 100 -13.42 0.05 -22.73
C ARG A 100 -13.50 -0.98 -21.61
N SER A 101 -13.11 -2.21 -21.90
CA SER A 101 -12.89 -3.22 -20.86
C SER A 101 -11.44 -3.14 -20.39
N ALA A 102 -11.22 -3.14 -19.08
CA ALA A 102 -9.90 -3.36 -18.53
C ALA A 102 -9.63 -4.87 -18.48
N VAL A 103 -8.40 -5.29 -18.74
CA VAL A 103 -7.95 -6.67 -18.54
C VAL A 103 -6.83 -6.67 -17.53
N ILE A 104 -7.02 -7.40 -16.43
CA ILE A 104 -6.02 -7.58 -15.38
C ILE A 104 -5.39 -8.96 -15.51
N CYS A 105 -4.10 -9.06 -15.26
CA CYS A 105 -3.35 -10.31 -15.37
C CYS A 105 -2.53 -10.58 -14.11
N THR A 106 -2.34 -11.86 -13.79
CA THR A 106 -1.56 -12.28 -12.61
C THR A 106 -0.06 -12.29 -12.82
N GLY A 107 0.40 -12.08 -14.05
CA GLY A 107 1.82 -11.98 -14.39
C GLY A 107 2.14 -10.60 -14.96
N THR A 108 3.37 -10.14 -14.74
CA THR A 108 3.94 -9.01 -15.49
C THR A 108 3.92 -9.26 -17.01
N ASN A 109 4.00 -8.19 -17.79
CA ASN A 109 3.97 -8.21 -19.26
C ASN A 109 2.71 -8.88 -19.84
N TYR A 110 1.57 -8.72 -19.17
CA TYR A 110 0.27 -9.26 -19.58
C TYR A 110 0.27 -10.80 -19.71
N THR A 111 0.99 -11.47 -18.81
CA THR A 111 1.10 -12.93 -18.77
C THR A 111 0.31 -13.55 -17.61
N GLY A 112 0.23 -14.88 -17.57
CA GLY A 112 -0.49 -15.60 -16.52
C GLY A 112 -2.00 -15.68 -16.77
N SER A 113 -2.77 -15.78 -15.69
CA SER A 113 -4.24 -15.78 -15.79
C SER A 113 -4.72 -14.34 -15.95
N CYS A 114 -5.56 -14.08 -16.95
CA CYS A 114 -6.11 -12.76 -17.22
C CYS A 114 -7.64 -12.78 -17.15
N ALA A 115 -8.25 -11.69 -16.67
CA ALA A 115 -9.69 -11.51 -16.64
C ALA A 115 -10.06 -10.10 -17.07
N GLY A 116 -11.12 -10.00 -17.87
CA GLY A 116 -11.73 -8.74 -18.25
C GLY A 116 -12.67 -8.20 -17.16
N ALA A 117 -12.61 -6.90 -16.93
CA ALA A 117 -13.61 -6.11 -16.23
C ALA A 117 -14.33 -5.24 -17.26
N PRO A 118 -15.56 -5.60 -17.68
CA PRO A 118 -16.37 -4.81 -18.59
C PRO A 118 -16.57 -3.35 -18.13
N PRO A 119 -17.02 -2.46 -19.03
CA PRO A 119 -17.31 -1.06 -18.67
C PRO A 119 -18.25 -0.94 -17.47
N ASN A 120 -17.94 -0.02 -16.56
CA ASN A 120 -18.71 0.23 -15.32
C ASN A 120 -18.95 -1.02 -14.46
N THR A 121 -17.99 -1.94 -14.42
CA THR A 121 -18.07 -3.13 -13.58
C THR A 121 -16.83 -3.30 -12.72
N GLY A 122 -16.98 -4.09 -11.66
CA GLY A 122 -15.90 -4.38 -10.75
C GLY A 122 -16.40 -5.10 -9.51
N GLY A 123 -15.53 -5.15 -8.52
CA GLY A 123 -15.82 -5.76 -7.25
C GLY A 123 -14.60 -6.38 -6.61
N GLN A 124 -14.89 -7.19 -5.60
CA GLN A 124 -13.88 -7.97 -4.92
C GLN A 124 -13.28 -9.00 -5.88
N TYR A 125 -11.95 -9.10 -5.89
CA TYR A 125 -11.28 -10.17 -6.61
C TYR A 125 -11.57 -11.54 -6.00
N ASN A 126 -11.72 -12.53 -6.88
CA ASN A 126 -11.71 -13.93 -6.49
C ASN A 126 -10.28 -14.37 -6.08
N VAL A 127 -10.14 -15.60 -5.61
CA VAL A 127 -8.86 -16.12 -5.09
C VAL A 127 -7.71 -16.13 -6.09
N THR A 128 -7.98 -16.11 -7.40
CA THR A 128 -6.95 -16.10 -8.44
C THR A 128 -6.26 -14.74 -8.56
N TYR A 129 -7.01 -13.65 -8.41
CA TYR A 129 -6.52 -12.28 -8.62
C TYR A 129 -6.30 -11.51 -7.31
N ARG A 130 -6.97 -11.91 -6.22
CA ARG A 130 -6.90 -11.21 -4.94
C ARG A 130 -5.50 -11.33 -4.33
N GLY A 131 -4.76 -10.22 -4.33
CA GLY A 131 -3.36 -10.16 -3.93
C GLY A 131 -2.44 -10.85 -4.94
N ASN A 132 -2.79 -10.81 -6.22
CA ASN A 132 -2.01 -11.47 -7.28
C ASN A 132 -2.07 -10.75 -8.63
N VAL A 133 -2.58 -9.52 -8.71
CA VAL A 133 -2.59 -8.75 -9.97
C VAL A 133 -1.23 -8.09 -10.19
N GLU A 134 -0.68 -8.21 -11.40
CA GLU A 134 0.66 -7.71 -11.75
C GLU A 134 0.70 -6.84 -13.02
N SER A 135 -0.33 -6.88 -13.87
CA SER A 135 -0.41 -6.00 -15.04
C SER A 135 -1.86 -5.71 -15.44
N ILE A 136 -2.05 -4.62 -16.19
CA ILE A 136 -3.35 -4.18 -16.70
C ILE A 136 -3.22 -3.63 -18.13
N TYR A 137 -4.17 -3.95 -19.00
CA TYR A 137 -4.31 -3.31 -20.30
C TYR A 137 -5.78 -3.08 -20.65
N TRP A 138 -6.05 -2.44 -21.79
CA TRP A 138 -7.38 -2.05 -22.24
C TRP A 138 -7.74 -2.72 -23.56
N THR A 139 -9.03 -3.08 -23.72
CA THR A 139 -9.62 -3.64 -24.95
C THR A 139 -10.92 -2.97 -25.33
#